data_AF-A0A024U5J8-F1
#
_entry.id   AF-A0A024U5J8-F1
#
_cell.length_a   1.000
_cell.length_b   1.000
_cell.length_c   1.000
_cell.angle_alpha   90.00
_cell.angle_beta   90.00
_cell.angle_gamma   90.00
#
_symmetry.space_group_name_H-M   'P 1'
#
loop_
_entity.id
_entity.type
_entity.pdbx_description
1 polymer ?
#
loop_
_entity_poly.entity_id
_entity_poly.type
_entity_poly.pdbx_seq_one_letter_code
_entity_poly.pdbx_strand_id
1 'polypeptide(L)'
;MPAGEYSRRPIPCDNSLEVIAVLTSTLLTATDKISVLQRLWGILHLDKATVTSMAETTLPVLLQMRLSSPEVNYWLAAVLEAFTASTSVIIHKLPARDAVLTMLAKLLRVPDPMNAFVLSKCNAANAIANLIQVGGEQAAQLIATDYSVAIVSSLCALLSLKNECSQVACLRALWRLVFHCPHVRGTVSSHLENMSEFQSNKDIVRITEELRPLLVQPEKPIK
;
A
#
# COMPACT_ATOMS: atom_id res chain seq x y z
N MET A 1 11.31 10.49 32.92
CA MET A 1 11.52 11.40 31.77
C MET A 1 10.18 11.61 31.11
N PRO A 2 9.70 12.85 30.92
CA PRO A 2 8.34 13.07 30.44
C PRO A 2 8.29 12.80 28.92
N ALA A 3 7.61 11.71 28.56
CA ALA A 3 7.26 11.38 27.19
C ALA A 3 6.18 12.37 26.71
N GLY A 4 6.58 13.51 26.14
CA GLY A 4 5.61 14.49 25.64
C GLY A 4 6.18 15.66 24.84
N GLU A 5 7.43 16.06 25.08
CA GLU A 5 7.96 17.30 24.50
C GLU A 5 8.48 17.18 23.05
N TYR A 6 8.70 15.97 22.54
CA TYR A 6 9.17 15.76 21.17
C TYR A 6 8.03 15.56 20.14
N SER A 7 6.79 15.38 20.59
CA SER A 7 5.65 15.05 19.73
C SER A 7 5.15 16.22 18.87
N ARG A 8 5.49 17.47 19.22
CA ARG A 8 4.91 18.69 18.60
C ARG A 8 5.93 19.59 17.89
N ARG A 9 7.16 19.13 17.67
CA ARG A 9 8.12 19.94 16.90
C ARG A 9 7.74 19.89 15.41
N PRO A 10 7.59 21.03 14.73
CA PRO A 10 7.41 21.05 13.28
C PRO A 10 8.56 20.27 12.63
N ILE A 11 8.25 19.31 11.77
CA ILE A 11 9.27 18.62 10.98
C ILE A 11 9.69 19.60 9.88
N PRO A 12 10.95 20.09 9.87
CA PRO A 12 11.42 20.94 8.79
C PRO A 12 11.39 20.12 7.49
N CYS A 13 10.50 20.50 6.58
CA CYS A 13 10.35 19.84 5.27
C CYS A 13 11.31 20.49 4.28
N ASP A 14 12.60 20.45 4.60
CA ASP A 14 13.64 20.74 3.61
C ASP A 14 13.63 19.59 2.58
N ASN A 15 13.13 19.90 1.40
CA ASN A 15 13.02 19.01 0.24
C ASN A 15 14.18 19.20 -0.75
N SER A 16 15.27 19.86 -0.35
CA SER A 16 16.47 19.94 -1.18
C SER A 16 17.02 18.55 -1.52
N LEU A 17 17.58 18.42 -2.72
CA LEU A 17 18.16 17.16 -3.20
C LEU A 17 19.28 16.65 -2.26
N GLU A 18 20.03 17.56 -1.65
CA GLU A 18 21.06 17.25 -0.66
C GLU A 18 20.47 16.58 0.58
N VAL A 19 19.39 17.13 1.14
CA VAL A 19 18.69 16.52 2.28
C VAL A 19 18.09 15.17 1.93
N ILE A 20 17.47 15.05 0.75
CA ILE A 20 16.94 13.77 0.26
C ILE A 20 18.06 12.73 0.14
N ALA A 21 19.23 13.10 -0.38
CA ALA A 21 20.39 12.22 -0.50
C ALA A 21 20.94 11.78 0.88
N VAL A 22 21.00 12.70 1.85
CA VAL A 22 21.42 12.38 3.23
C VAL A 22 20.42 11.44 3.90
N LEU A 23 19.12 11.70 3.78
CA LEU A 23 18.08 10.82 4.32
C LEU A 23 18.12 9.43 3.66
N THR A 24 18.34 9.39 2.34
CA THR A 24 18.44 8.14 1.58
C THR A 24 19.66 7.32 2.00
N SER A 25 20.84 7.93 2.10
CA SER A 25 22.09 7.24 2.44
C SER A 25 22.12 6.72 3.89
N THR A 26 21.39 7.37 4.79
CA THR A 26 21.32 6.96 6.20
C THR A 26 20.22 5.94 6.49
N LEU A 27 19.34 5.65 5.53
CA LEU A 27 18.11 4.87 5.74
C LEU A 27 18.35 3.44 6.29
N LEU A 28 19.44 2.80 5.87
CA LEU A 28 19.79 1.44 6.31
C LEU A 28 20.58 1.42 7.63
N THR A 29 21.28 2.50 7.95
CA THR A 29 22.26 2.58 9.05
C THR A 29 21.82 3.46 10.22
N ALA A 30 20.80 4.30 10.03
CA ALA A 30 20.29 5.22 11.04
C ALA A 30 19.76 4.45 12.27
N THR A 31 20.09 4.96 13.45
CA THR A 31 19.53 4.50 14.72
C THR A 31 18.03 4.82 14.81
N ASP A 32 17.63 5.99 14.32
CA ASP A 32 16.22 6.42 14.27
C ASP A 32 15.68 6.38 12.83
N LYS A 33 15.30 5.18 12.39
CA LYS A 33 14.69 4.95 11.07
C LYS A 33 13.31 5.60 10.95
N ILE A 34 12.59 5.74 12.06
CA ILE A 34 11.23 6.30 12.08
C ILE A 34 11.30 7.78 11.66
N SER A 35 12.20 8.56 12.27
CA SER A 35 12.37 9.97 11.91
C SER A 35 12.78 10.16 10.45
N VAL A 36 13.69 9.32 9.95
CA VAL A 36 14.11 9.37 8.53
C VAL A 36 12.93 9.09 7.59
N LEU A 37 12.16 8.04 7.86
CA LEU A 37 10.99 7.68 7.04
C LEU A 37 9.88 8.74 7.12
N GLN A 38 9.63 9.32 8.29
CA GLN A 38 8.69 10.43 8.46
C GLN A 38 9.06 11.64 7.61
N ARG A 39 10.35 12.00 7.58
CA ARG A 39 10.84 13.12 6.76
C ARG A 39 10.68 12.82 5.27
N LEU A 40 11.05 11.63 4.82
CA LEU A 40 10.88 11.22 3.43
C LEU A 40 9.40 11.18 3.03
N TRP A 41 8.53 10.67 3.90
CA TRP A 41 7.09 10.70 3.69
C TRP A 41 6.58 12.14 3.55
N GLY A 42 7.00 13.05 4.44
CA GLY A 42 6.64 14.47 4.39
C GLY A 42 7.04 15.13 3.06
N ILE A 43 8.27 14.87 2.59
CA ILE A 43 8.76 15.36 1.28
C ILE A 43 7.87 14.84 0.15
N LEU A 44 7.62 13.54 0.08
CA LEU A 44 6.78 12.93 -0.98
C LEU A 44 5.33 13.40 -0.92
N HIS A 45 4.83 13.74 0.27
CA HIS A 45 3.46 14.22 0.44
C HIS A 45 3.30 15.67 -0.01
N LEU A 46 4.27 16.53 0.32
CA LEU A 46 4.22 17.97 0.09
C LEU A 46 4.75 18.38 -1.29
N ASP A 47 5.72 17.66 -1.83
CA ASP A 47 6.36 17.98 -3.11
C ASP A 47 6.33 16.80 -4.08
N LYS A 48 5.27 16.76 -4.89
CA LYS A 48 5.08 15.71 -5.89
C LYS A 48 6.11 15.75 -7.03
N ALA A 49 6.79 16.88 -7.26
CA ALA A 49 7.81 16.97 -8.31
C ALA A 49 9.05 16.13 -7.96
N THR A 50 9.37 15.98 -6.68
CA THR A 50 10.52 15.17 -6.22
C THR A 50 10.33 13.67 -6.39
N VAL A 51 9.08 13.20 -6.49
CA VAL A 51 8.75 11.76 -6.51
C VAL A 51 9.47 11.02 -7.63
N THR A 52 9.55 11.61 -8.83
CA THR A 52 10.23 10.98 -9.97
C THR A 52 11.72 10.77 -9.71
N SER A 53 12.41 11.78 -9.17
CA SER A 53 13.83 11.67 -8.81
C SER A 53 14.06 10.68 -7.67
N MET A 54 13.18 10.70 -6.67
CA MET A 54 13.24 9.78 -5.53
C MET A 54 12.90 8.34 -5.92
N ALA A 55 12.14 8.11 -7.00
CA ALA A 55 11.83 6.76 -7.48
C ALA A 55 13.07 6.04 -8.05
N GLU A 56 14.03 6.80 -8.58
CA GLU A 56 15.28 6.25 -9.11
C GLU A 56 16.37 6.09 -8.03
N THR A 57 16.32 6.91 -6.98
CA THR A 57 17.39 7.00 -5.98
C THR A 57 16.98 6.44 -4.61
N THR A 58 15.89 6.94 -4.03
CA THR A 58 15.44 6.58 -2.68
C THR A 58 14.65 5.27 -2.65
N LEU A 59 13.76 5.04 -3.62
CA LEU A 59 12.91 3.84 -3.66
C LEU A 59 13.74 2.53 -3.64
N PRO A 60 14.82 2.36 -4.42
CA PRO A 60 15.65 1.15 -4.34
C PRO A 60 16.23 0.89 -2.95
N VAL A 61 16.54 1.94 -2.16
CA VAL A 61 17.07 1.80 -0.80
C VAL A 61 15.96 1.43 0.19
N LEU A 62 14.77 2.02 0.06
CA LEU A 62 13.58 1.66 0.83
C LEU A 62 13.23 0.18 0.67
N LEU A 63 13.33 -0.34 -0.56
CA LEU A 63 13.02 -1.74 -0.87
C LEU A 63 14.04 -2.74 -0.31
N GLN A 64 15.22 -2.27 0.14
CA GLN A 64 16.22 -3.08 0.83
C GLN A 64 16.01 -3.14 2.35
N MET A 65 15.11 -2.31 2.90
CA MET A 65 14.83 -2.32 4.33
C MET A 65 14.26 -3.67 4.78
N ARG A 66 14.72 -4.12 5.94
CA ARG A 66 14.11 -5.27 6.63
C ARG A 66 12.91 -4.80 7.44
N LEU A 67 11.82 -5.55 7.34
CA LEU A 67 10.66 -5.36 8.21
C LEU A 67 11.08 -5.62 9.66
N SER A 68 10.64 -4.76 10.58
CA SER A 68 11.07 -4.79 11.98
C SER A 68 9.92 -4.45 12.94
N SER A 69 9.93 -3.26 13.56
CA SER A 69 8.88 -2.85 14.51
C SER A 69 7.60 -2.39 13.78
N PRO A 70 6.45 -2.39 14.47
CA PRO A 70 5.20 -1.82 13.94
C PRO A 70 5.38 -0.41 13.38
N GLU A 71 6.09 0.47 14.08
CA GLU A 71 6.30 1.86 13.69
C GLU A 71 7.17 1.98 12.45
N VAL A 72 8.28 1.23 12.37
CA VAL A 72 9.15 1.23 11.18
C VAL A 72 8.39 0.71 9.96
N ASN A 73 7.64 -0.39 10.12
CA ASN A 73 6.84 -0.96 9.03
C ASN A 73 5.70 -0.03 8.61
N TYR A 74 5.07 0.67 9.57
CA TYR A 74 4.04 1.68 9.29
C TYR A 74 4.60 2.80 8.43
N TRP A 75 5.73 3.40 8.83
CA TRP A 75 6.32 4.51 8.08
C TRP A 75 6.91 4.08 6.74
N LEU A 76 7.50 2.88 6.65
CA LEU A 76 7.92 2.33 5.37
C LEU A 76 6.72 2.16 4.42
N ALA A 77 5.62 1.59 4.91
CA ALA A 77 4.41 1.42 4.12
C ALA A 77 3.78 2.77 3.73
N ALA A 78 3.79 3.76 4.62
CA ALA A 78 3.30 5.12 4.34
C ALA A 78 4.15 5.81 3.26
N VAL A 79 5.47 5.67 3.29
CA VAL A 79 6.36 6.18 2.24
C VAL A 79 6.04 5.53 0.89
N LEU A 80 5.87 4.20 0.86
CA LEU A 80 5.51 3.48 -0.36
C LEU A 80 4.12 3.92 -0.89
N GLU A 81 3.13 4.07 -0.01
CA GLU A 81 1.82 4.62 -0.37
C GLU A 81 1.96 6.02 -1.01
N ALA A 82 2.78 6.90 -0.42
CA ALA A 82 3.02 8.24 -0.95
C ALA A 82 3.68 8.23 -2.34
N PHE A 83 4.63 7.32 -2.60
CA PHE A 83 5.19 7.10 -3.94
C PHE A 83 4.11 6.70 -4.93
N THR A 84 3.38 5.63 -4.60
CA THR A 84 2.38 5.04 -5.51
C THR A 84 1.20 5.98 -5.80
N ALA A 85 0.91 6.94 -4.91
CA ALA A 85 -0.10 7.96 -5.13
C ALA A 85 0.26 8.98 -6.24
N SER A 86 1.52 9.05 -6.66
CA SER A 86 1.94 9.94 -7.75
C SER A 86 1.61 9.35 -9.12
N THR A 87 1.07 10.18 -10.02
CA THR A 87 0.79 9.79 -11.41
C THR A 87 2.06 9.49 -12.22
N SER A 88 3.23 9.94 -11.75
CA SER A 88 4.52 9.60 -12.36
C SER A 88 4.99 8.18 -12.05
N VAL A 89 4.39 7.50 -11.06
CA VAL A 89 4.78 6.17 -10.59
C VAL A 89 3.90 5.11 -11.24
N ILE A 90 4.27 4.74 -12.46
CA ILE A 90 3.59 3.69 -13.24
C ILE A 90 4.33 2.36 -13.04
N ILE A 91 3.76 1.45 -12.24
CA ILE A 91 4.46 0.22 -11.77
C ILE A 91 5.10 -0.60 -12.90
N HIS A 92 4.42 -0.82 -14.02
CA HIS A 92 4.94 -1.64 -15.12
C HIS A 92 6.12 -0.98 -15.87
N LYS A 93 6.36 0.31 -15.66
CA LYS A 93 7.51 1.08 -16.19
C LYS A 93 8.65 1.21 -15.19
N LEU A 94 8.45 0.84 -13.92
CA LEU A 94 9.49 0.92 -12.90
C LEU A 94 10.51 -0.21 -13.07
N PRO A 95 11.82 0.08 -13.10
CA PRO A 95 12.86 -0.96 -13.06
C PRO A 95 12.73 -1.86 -11.82
N ALA A 96 12.31 -1.29 -10.70
CA ALA A 96 12.17 -1.97 -9.41
C ALA A 96 10.78 -2.60 -9.18
N ARG A 97 9.96 -2.81 -10.23
CA ARG A 97 8.55 -3.24 -10.07
C ARG A 97 8.38 -4.50 -9.22
N ASP A 98 9.22 -5.51 -9.42
CA ASP A 98 9.12 -6.78 -8.69
C ASP A 98 9.50 -6.62 -7.23
N ALA A 99 10.49 -5.77 -6.94
CA ALA A 99 10.89 -5.43 -5.59
C ALA A 99 9.79 -4.64 -4.85
N VAL A 100 9.09 -3.73 -5.53
CA VAL A 100 7.93 -3.01 -4.99
C VAL A 100 6.82 -4.00 -4.63
N LEU A 101 6.38 -4.83 -5.57
CA LEU A 101 5.30 -5.79 -5.33
C LEU A 101 5.67 -6.81 -4.26
N THR A 102 6.92 -7.28 -4.25
CA THR A 102 7.44 -8.17 -3.20
C THR A 102 7.40 -7.50 -1.82
N MET A 103 7.80 -6.23 -1.71
CA MET A 103 7.76 -5.50 -0.45
C MET A 103 6.32 -5.30 0.05
N LEU A 104 5.40 -4.91 -0.83
CA LEU A 104 3.97 -4.76 -0.49
C LEU A 104 3.37 -6.09 -0.04
N ALA A 105 3.66 -7.18 -0.74
CA ALA A 105 3.24 -8.53 -0.34
C ALA A 105 3.85 -8.98 1.01
N LYS A 106 5.08 -8.55 1.33
CA LYS A 106 5.70 -8.81 2.64
C LYS A 106 4.99 -8.02 3.75
N LEU A 107 4.73 -6.74 3.55
CA LEU A 107 4.04 -5.87 4.51
C LEU A 107 2.64 -6.40 4.85
N LEU A 108 1.87 -6.82 3.83
CA LEU A 108 0.54 -7.40 4.02
C LEU A 108 0.55 -8.70 4.85
N ARG A 109 1.62 -9.49 4.74
CA ARG A 109 1.74 -10.83 5.34
C ARG A 109 2.47 -10.85 6.69
N VAL A 110 2.85 -9.70 7.25
CA VAL A 110 3.45 -9.66 8.58
C VAL A 110 2.49 -10.34 9.58
N PRO A 111 2.92 -11.36 10.34
CA PRO A 111 2.08 -11.99 11.36
C PRO A 111 1.65 -10.95 12.39
N ASP A 112 0.35 -10.91 12.67
CA ASP A 112 -0.22 -9.82 13.46
C ASP A 112 -1.31 -10.30 14.43
N PRO A 113 -0.97 -11.17 15.40
CA PRO A 113 -1.95 -11.72 16.32
C PRO A 113 -2.60 -10.66 17.22
N MET A 114 -1.94 -9.51 17.42
CA MET A 114 -2.38 -8.42 18.29
C MET A 114 -2.84 -7.17 17.52
N ASN A 115 -3.00 -7.26 16.20
CA ASN A 115 -3.39 -6.14 15.34
C ASN A 115 -2.47 -4.89 15.42
N ALA A 116 -1.20 -5.06 15.80
CA ALA A 116 -0.21 -4.01 15.89
C ALA A 116 0.26 -3.51 14.51
N PHE A 117 0.19 -4.36 13.47
CA PHE A 117 0.63 -4.03 12.11
C PHE A 117 -0.52 -3.63 11.18
N VAL A 118 -1.77 -3.57 11.66
CA VAL A 118 -2.95 -3.26 10.84
C VAL A 118 -2.76 -1.99 10.00
N LEU A 119 -2.28 -0.89 10.60
CA LEU A 119 -2.08 0.36 9.86
C LEU A 119 -1.02 0.23 8.76
N SER A 120 0.07 -0.51 9.00
CA SER A 120 1.08 -0.79 7.98
C SER A 120 0.49 -1.59 6.82
N LYS A 121 -0.36 -2.58 7.12
CA LYS A 121 -1.07 -3.37 6.11
C LYS A 121 -2.09 -2.54 5.33
N CYS A 122 -2.79 -1.61 5.97
CA CYS A 122 -3.69 -0.67 5.30
C CYS A 122 -2.94 0.22 4.30
N ASN A 123 -1.79 0.78 4.68
CA ASN A 123 -0.97 1.60 3.78
C ASN A 123 -0.45 0.77 2.60
N ALA A 124 -0.06 -0.50 2.83
CA ALA A 124 0.34 -1.40 1.74
C ALA A 124 -0.84 -1.73 0.80
N ALA A 125 -2.06 -1.91 1.32
CA ALA A 125 -3.26 -2.10 0.52
C ALA A 125 -3.62 -0.85 -0.30
N ASN A 126 -3.52 0.35 0.29
CA ASN A 126 -3.69 1.61 -0.42
C ASN A 126 -2.64 1.79 -1.53
N ALA A 127 -1.39 1.41 -1.27
CA ALA A 127 -0.34 1.45 -2.28
C ALA A 127 -0.69 0.58 -3.50
N ILE A 128 -1.23 -0.62 -3.28
CA ILE A 128 -1.72 -1.50 -4.36
C ILE A 128 -2.87 -0.83 -5.13
N ALA A 129 -3.85 -0.25 -4.42
CA ALA A 129 -4.96 0.46 -5.05
C ALA A 129 -4.47 1.63 -5.92
N ASN A 130 -3.47 2.39 -5.44
CA ASN A 130 -2.87 3.50 -6.18
C ASN A 130 -2.13 3.03 -7.43
N LEU A 131 -1.35 1.95 -7.34
CA LEU A 131 -0.64 1.38 -8.49
C LEU A 131 -1.60 0.97 -9.60
N ILE A 132 -2.74 0.36 -9.26
CA ILE A 132 -3.76 -0.02 -10.24
C ILE A 132 -4.48 1.22 -10.78
N GLN A 133 -4.77 2.22 -9.92
CA GLN A 133 -5.39 3.46 -10.36
C GLN A 133 -4.54 4.20 -11.41
N VAL A 134 -3.22 4.26 -11.19
CA VAL A 134 -2.30 4.96 -12.09
C VAL A 134 -1.94 4.10 -13.32
N GLY A 135 -1.70 2.80 -13.13
CA GLY A 135 -1.24 1.90 -14.18
C GLY A 135 -2.35 1.14 -14.93
N GLY A 136 -3.61 1.28 -14.52
CA GLY A 136 -4.78 0.66 -15.13
C GLY A 136 -4.74 -0.86 -15.20
N GLU A 137 -5.29 -1.40 -16.28
CA GLU A 137 -5.42 -2.85 -16.51
C GLU A 137 -4.06 -3.56 -16.49
N GLN A 138 -3.01 -2.97 -17.09
CA GLN A 138 -1.67 -3.59 -17.11
C GLN A 138 -1.09 -3.76 -15.71
N ALA A 139 -1.28 -2.77 -14.84
CA ALA A 139 -0.86 -2.89 -13.44
C ALA A 139 -1.67 -3.93 -12.69
N ALA A 140 -2.99 -3.98 -12.91
CA ALA A 140 -3.85 -5.00 -12.31
C ALA A 140 -3.43 -6.41 -12.74
N GLN A 141 -3.20 -6.63 -14.04
CA GLN A 141 -2.75 -7.91 -14.57
C GLN A 141 -1.41 -8.33 -13.98
N LEU A 142 -0.42 -7.44 -13.92
CA LEU A 142 0.88 -7.70 -13.30
C LEU A 142 0.75 -8.15 -11.83
N ILE A 143 -0.11 -7.47 -11.07
CA ILE A 143 -0.37 -7.81 -9.66
C ILE A 143 -1.12 -9.15 -9.56
N ALA A 144 -2.04 -9.42 -10.49
CA ALA A 144 -2.91 -10.59 -10.48
C ALA A 144 -2.29 -11.86 -11.08
N THR A 145 -1.22 -11.79 -11.87
CA THR A 145 -0.53 -12.99 -12.36
C THR A 145 0.56 -13.44 -11.39
N ASP A 146 1.46 -12.52 -11.05
CA ASP A 146 2.74 -12.91 -10.44
C ASP A 146 2.65 -12.92 -8.90
N TYR A 147 1.68 -12.19 -8.34
CA TYR A 147 1.53 -11.99 -6.90
C TYR A 147 0.10 -12.21 -6.39
N SER A 148 -0.85 -12.66 -7.24
CA SER A 148 -2.28 -12.70 -6.91
C SER A 148 -2.57 -13.50 -5.65
N VAL A 149 -2.08 -14.73 -5.55
CA VAL A 149 -2.42 -15.60 -4.43
C VAL A 149 -1.99 -14.96 -3.11
N ALA A 150 -0.79 -14.38 -3.05
CA ALA A 150 -0.31 -13.74 -1.83
C ALA A 150 -1.05 -12.43 -1.53
N ILE A 151 -1.23 -11.56 -2.53
CA ILE A 151 -1.80 -10.23 -2.36
C ILE A 151 -3.32 -10.32 -2.14
N VAL A 152 -4.05 -11.01 -3.02
CA VAL A 152 -5.52 -11.11 -2.97
C VAL A 152 -5.95 -11.79 -1.66
N SER A 153 -5.35 -12.92 -1.28
CA SER A 153 -5.69 -13.59 -0.01
C SER A 153 -5.38 -12.71 1.21
N SER A 154 -4.29 -11.94 1.19
CA SER A 154 -3.97 -11.04 2.30
C SER A 154 -4.93 -9.85 2.38
N LEU A 155 -5.33 -9.28 1.24
CA LEU A 155 -6.34 -8.22 1.18
C LEU A 155 -7.70 -8.73 1.68
N CYS A 156 -8.09 -9.96 1.29
CA CYS A 156 -9.31 -10.59 1.79
C CYS A 156 -9.26 -10.83 3.31
N ALA A 157 -8.13 -11.32 3.86
CA ALA A 157 -7.99 -11.55 5.30
C ALA A 157 -8.13 -10.27 6.13
N LEU A 158 -7.70 -9.13 5.60
CA LEU A 158 -7.83 -7.82 6.26
C LEU A 158 -9.28 -7.32 6.34
N LEU A 159 -10.17 -7.76 5.45
CA LEU A 159 -11.60 -7.44 5.53
C LEU A 159 -12.22 -8.03 6.80
N SER A 160 -11.76 -9.20 7.22
CA SER A 160 -12.27 -9.94 8.39
C SER A 160 -11.97 -9.27 9.73
N LEU A 161 -11.06 -8.29 9.78
CA LEU A 161 -10.63 -7.62 11.03
C LEU A 161 -11.68 -6.66 11.63
N LYS A 162 -12.86 -6.49 11.00
CA LYS A 162 -13.93 -5.58 11.44
C LYS A 162 -13.43 -4.17 11.82
N ASN A 163 -12.37 -3.72 11.16
CA ASN A 163 -11.79 -2.39 11.32
C ASN A 163 -12.07 -1.57 10.06
N GLU A 164 -12.67 -0.39 10.22
CA GLU A 164 -13.12 0.40 9.07
C GLU A 164 -11.97 0.80 8.14
N CYS A 165 -10.82 1.16 8.70
CA CYS A 165 -9.64 1.54 7.92
C CYS A 165 -9.12 0.37 7.08
N SER A 166 -9.03 -0.84 7.66
CA SER A 166 -8.59 -2.03 6.92
C SER A 166 -9.59 -2.43 5.85
N GLN A 167 -10.88 -2.35 6.15
CA GLN A 167 -11.95 -2.67 5.21
C GLN A 167 -11.95 -1.71 4.02
N VAL A 168 -11.91 -0.40 4.25
CA VAL A 168 -11.86 0.60 3.16
C VAL A 168 -10.61 0.41 2.29
N ALA A 169 -9.43 0.28 2.89
CA ALA A 169 -8.18 0.13 2.14
C ALA A 169 -8.20 -1.13 1.25
N CYS A 170 -8.67 -2.26 1.79
CA CYS A 170 -8.69 -3.52 1.06
C CYS A 170 -9.79 -3.56 0.00
N LEU A 171 -10.99 -3.04 0.29
CA LEU A 171 -12.06 -2.96 -0.70
C LEU A 171 -11.66 -2.09 -1.89
N ARG A 172 -10.93 -0.98 -1.67
CA ARG A 172 -10.43 -0.14 -2.77
C ARG A 172 -9.47 -0.89 -3.70
N ALA A 173 -8.58 -1.72 -3.15
CA ALA A 173 -7.65 -2.53 -3.93
C ALA A 173 -8.37 -3.68 -4.64
N LEU A 174 -9.19 -4.44 -3.91
CA LEU A 174 -9.93 -5.59 -4.43
C LEU A 174 -10.91 -5.21 -5.53
N TRP A 175 -11.62 -4.09 -5.38
CA TRP A 175 -12.53 -3.60 -6.42
C TRP A 175 -11.82 -3.34 -7.75
N ARG A 176 -10.67 -2.67 -7.71
CA ARG A 176 -9.86 -2.40 -8.90
C ARG A 176 -9.29 -3.69 -9.52
N LEU A 177 -8.85 -4.64 -8.69
CA LEU A 177 -8.38 -5.94 -9.16
C LEU A 177 -9.51 -6.72 -9.84
N VAL A 178 -10.66 -6.86 -9.20
CA VAL A 178 -11.83 -7.58 -9.73
C VAL A 178 -12.37 -6.94 -11.01
N PHE A 179 -12.32 -5.62 -11.10
CA PHE A 179 -12.73 -4.88 -12.29
C PHE A 179 -11.88 -5.25 -13.51
N HIS A 180 -10.54 -5.27 -13.36
CA HIS A 180 -9.61 -5.54 -14.46
C HIS A 180 -9.24 -7.02 -14.65
N CYS A 181 -9.40 -7.86 -13.63
CA CYS A 181 -8.92 -9.24 -13.61
C CYS A 181 -10.03 -10.22 -13.22
N PRO A 182 -10.86 -10.69 -14.16
CA PRO A 182 -11.99 -11.56 -13.86
C PRO A 182 -11.62 -12.86 -13.11
N HIS A 183 -10.45 -13.43 -13.39
CA HIS A 183 -9.96 -14.65 -12.76
C HIS A 183 -9.78 -14.55 -11.23
N VAL A 184 -9.67 -13.35 -10.65
CA VAL A 184 -9.60 -13.20 -9.18
C VAL A 184 -10.97 -13.17 -8.51
N ARG A 185 -12.08 -13.05 -9.27
CA ARG A 185 -13.44 -12.88 -8.75
C ARG A 185 -13.88 -14.03 -7.85
N GLY A 186 -13.61 -15.28 -8.23
CA GLY A 186 -14.00 -16.44 -7.42
C GLY A 186 -13.32 -16.45 -6.04
N THR A 187 -12.04 -16.07 -6.00
CA THR A 187 -11.29 -15.93 -4.74
C THR A 187 -11.88 -14.82 -3.87
N VAL A 188 -12.24 -13.68 -4.46
CA VAL A 188 -12.80 -12.55 -3.72
C VAL A 188 -14.25 -12.83 -3.26
N SER A 189 -15.08 -13.46 -4.09
CA SER A 189 -16.48 -13.80 -3.77
C SER A 189 -16.57 -14.73 -2.57
N SER A 190 -15.79 -15.81 -2.58
CA SER A 190 -15.77 -16.78 -1.47
C SER A 190 -15.40 -16.16 -0.11
N HIS A 191 -14.57 -15.11 -0.10
CA HIS A 191 -14.21 -14.41 1.14
C HIS A 191 -15.28 -13.41 1.58
N LEU A 192 -15.96 -12.74 0.63
CA LEU A 192 -17.01 -11.76 0.92
C LEU A 192 -18.33 -12.41 1.37
N GLU A 193 -18.66 -13.60 0.89
CA GLU A 193 -19.84 -14.36 1.32
C GLU A 193 -19.82 -14.66 2.82
N ASN A 194 -18.63 -14.77 3.41
CA ASN A 194 -18.42 -15.00 4.83
C ASN A 194 -18.48 -13.71 5.68
N MET A 195 -18.74 -12.55 5.07
CA MET A 195 -18.79 -11.25 5.74
C MET A 195 -20.23 -10.79 5.92
N SER A 196 -20.80 -11.04 7.11
CA SER A 196 -22.24 -10.83 7.34
C SER A 196 -22.68 -9.38 7.53
N GLU A 197 -21.81 -8.41 7.83
CA GLU A 197 -22.23 -7.04 8.17
C GLU A 197 -21.22 -5.96 7.77
N PHE A 198 -21.50 -5.24 6.68
CA PHE A 198 -20.88 -3.95 6.34
C PHE A 198 -21.93 -2.84 6.50
N GLN A 199 -22.41 -2.56 7.72
CA GLN A 199 -23.68 -1.84 7.87
C GLN A 199 -23.60 -0.38 8.35
N SER A 200 -22.46 0.10 8.86
CA SER A 200 -22.38 1.47 9.41
C SER A 200 -21.65 2.49 8.54
N ASN A 201 -20.60 2.09 7.81
CA ASN A 201 -19.75 3.03 7.09
C ASN A 201 -20.19 3.20 5.62
N LYS A 202 -20.54 4.43 5.22
CA LYS A 202 -21.06 4.75 3.88
C LYS A 202 -20.07 4.43 2.75
N ASP A 203 -18.77 4.61 2.97
CA ASP A 203 -17.76 4.33 1.95
C ASP A 203 -17.63 2.83 1.71
N ILE A 204 -17.67 2.05 2.79
CA ILE A 204 -17.64 0.59 2.72
C ILE A 204 -18.89 0.07 2.00
N VAL A 205 -20.08 0.58 2.34
CA VAL A 205 -21.34 0.22 1.67
C VAL A 205 -21.24 0.50 0.18
N ARG A 206 -20.83 1.72 -0.20
CA ARG A 206 -20.70 2.13 -1.60
C ARG A 206 -19.74 1.24 -2.37
N ILE A 207 -18.53 0.99 -1.86
CA ILE A 207 -17.55 0.15 -2.59
C ILE A 207 -18.07 -1.29 -2.71
N THR A 208 -18.76 -1.79 -1.68
CA THR A 208 -19.35 -3.13 -1.72
C THR A 208 -20.48 -3.23 -2.74
N GLU A 209 -21.32 -2.19 -2.87
CA GLU A 209 -22.35 -2.10 -3.90
C GLU A 209 -21.77 -2.04 -5.32
N GLU A 210 -20.64 -1.36 -5.52
CA GLU A 210 -19.91 -1.34 -6.80
C GLU A 210 -19.22 -2.69 -7.10
N LEU A 211 -18.78 -3.42 -6.05
CA LEU A 211 -18.07 -4.69 -6.18
C LEU A 211 -19.00 -5.88 -6.45
N ARG A 212 -20.14 -5.97 -5.77
CA ARG A 212 -21.07 -7.12 -5.88
C ARG A 212 -21.47 -7.46 -7.33
N PRO A 213 -21.86 -6.51 -8.19
CA PRO A 213 -22.22 -6.82 -9.58
C PRO A 213 -21.05 -7.41 -10.37
N LEU A 214 -19.81 -7.00 -10.08
CA LEU A 214 -18.63 -7.49 -10.78
C LEU A 214 -18.31 -8.94 -10.44
N LEU A 215 -18.62 -9.38 -9.21
CA LEU A 215 -18.38 -10.75 -8.75
C LEU A 215 -19.31 -11.78 -9.39
N VAL A 216 -20.51 -11.36 -9.79
CA VAL A 216 -21.55 -12.22 -10.39
C VAL A 216 -21.44 -12.26 -11.93
N GLN A 217 -20.67 -11.34 -12.53
CA GLN A 217 -20.51 -11.32 -13.99
C GLN A 217 -19.70 -12.53 -14.47
N PRO A 218 -20.22 -13.30 -15.45
CA PRO A 218 -19.50 -14.42 -16.03
C PRO A 218 -18.19 -13.94 -16.66
N GLU A 219 -17.14 -14.76 -16.54
CA GLU A 219 -15.89 -14.52 -17.25
C GLU A 219 -16.19 -14.48 -18.75
N LYS A 220 -15.99 -13.33 -19.39
CA LYS A 220 -16.02 -13.28 -20.85
C LYS A 220 -14.83 -14.10 -21.35
N PRO A 221 -15.02 -15.06 -22.26
CA PRO A 221 -13.92 -15.83 -22.80
C PRO A 221 -12.91 -14.89 -23.45
N ILE A 222 -11.64 -15.06 -23.10
CA ILE A 222 -10.51 -14.35 -23.71
C ILE A 222 -10.51 -14.76 -25.20
N LYS A 223 -10.68 -13.77 -26.10
CA LYS A 223 -10.55 -13.97 -27.54
C LYS A 223 -9.10 -13.80 -27.97
#